data_AF-A0A7H0NFH5-F1
#
_entry.id   AF-A0A7H0NFH5-F1
#
_cell.length_a   1.000
_cell.length_b   1.000
_cell.length_c   1.000
_cell.angle_alpha   90.00
_cell.angle_beta   90.00
_cell.angle_gamma   90.00
#
_symmetry.space_group_name_H-M   'P 1'
#
loop_
_entity.id
_entity.type
_entity.pdbx_description
1 polymer ?
#
loop_
_entity_poly.entity_id
_entity_poly.type
_entity_poly.pdbx_seq_one_letter_code
_entity_poly.pdbx_strand_id
1 'polypeptide(L)'
;MTVTTDRPVEPQELSRDEAYDRVHALARGCAEHAAVRNPFYDLWISKELSADQVEIVAKNFYARVRRTPVRIALAFLNMTDITARAETVENLYDEMGNGNPSKVHSVILRELLETLLGRIRGHAVDLEEVSAPLLPSTVRLIEESEKLFNSPHPQEVCGALLAQEWHAYPQLVQLYEGIRNYRHLFGLEEFHENCEYFYLHIGATEKEHKVHSLSTAARACRSLEDIEHLERGFNAYLDLLADNWTEVHRELSRG
;
A
#
# COMPACT_ATOMS: atom_id res chain seq x y z
N MET A 1 -17.19 21.01 53.92
CA MET A 1 -16.65 21.23 52.57
C MET A 1 -15.83 20.00 52.22
N THR A 2 -16.48 19.01 51.60
CA THR A 2 -15.85 17.74 51.22
C THR A 2 -15.22 17.95 49.85
N VAL A 3 -13.89 18.01 49.81
CA VAL A 3 -13.14 18.02 48.55
C VAL A 3 -13.10 16.59 48.05
N THR A 4 -14.01 16.25 47.13
CA THR A 4 -13.88 15.07 46.28
C THR A 4 -12.66 15.28 45.40
N THR A 5 -11.58 14.60 45.75
CA THR A 5 -10.43 14.43 44.88
C THR A 5 -10.84 13.39 43.84
N ASP A 6 -11.14 13.85 42.61
CA ASP A 6 -11.16 12.96 41.45
C ASP A 6 -9.77 12.34 41.37
N ARG A 7 -9.67 11.04 41.66
CA ARG A 7 -8.48 10.28 41.31
C ARG A 7 -8.37 10.31 39.78
N PRO A 8 -7.22 10.67 39.20
CA PRO A 8 -7.01 10.47 37.77
C PRO A 8 -7.28 9.00 37.47
N VAL A 9 -8.14 8.75 36.48
CA VAL A 9 -8.37 7.40 35.95
C VAL A 9 -7.01 6.94 35.41
N GLU A 10 -6.41 5.94 36.07
CA GLU A 10 -5.16 5.36 35.56
C GLU A 10 -5.40 4.83 34.15
N PRO A 11 -4.50 5.09 33.18
CA PRO A 11 -4.64 4.57 31.83
C PRO A 11 -4.86 3.06 31.90
N GLN A 12 -5.93 2.57 31.27
CA GLN A 12 -6.20 1.15 31.24
C GLN A 12 -5.11 0.47 30.39
N GLU A 13 -4.16 -0.18 31.04
CA GLU A 13 -3.13 -0.98 30.37
C GLU A 13 -3.78 -2.19 29.72
N LEU A 14 -3.50 -2.39 28.44
CA LEU A 14 -3.94 -3.53 27.67
C LEU A 14 -2.99 -4.70 27.87
N SER A 15 -3.55 -5.90 27.99
CA SER A 15 -2.74 -7.11 27.83
C SER A 15 -2.25 -7.24 26.38
N ARG A 16 -1.17 -7.99 26.17
CA ARG A 16 -0.64 -8.25 24.82
C ARG A 16 -1.66 -8.95 23.92
N ASP A 17 -2.41 -9.89 24.49
CA ASP A 17 -3.44 -10.63 23.76
C ASP A 17 -4.60 -9.71 23.36
N GLU A 18 -5.02 -8.82 24.28
CA GLU A 18 -6.05 -7.83 23.98
C GLU A 18 -5.61 -6.83 22.90
N ALA A 19 -4.38 -6.32 22.97
CA ALA A 19 -3.83 -5.45 21.93
C ALA A 19 -3.78 -6.17 20.57
N TYR A 20 -3.29 -7.40 20.55
CA TYR A 20 -3.22 -8.22 19.34
C TYR A 20 -4.61 -8.45 18.71
N ASP A 21 -5.60 -8.85 19.51
CA ASP A 21 -6.95 -9.13 19.02
C ASP A 21 -7.60 -7.87 18.42
N ARG A 22 -7.42 -6.70 19.04
CA ARG A 22 -7.93 -5.43 18.54
C ARG A 22 -7.26 -5.03 17.22
N VAL A 23 -5.93 -5.07 17.16
CA VAL A 23 -5.18 -4.73 15.94
C VAL A 23 -5.51 -5.70 14.81
N HIS A 24 -5.65 -6.98 15.09
CA HIS A 24 -6.02 -7.98 14.09
C HIS A 24 -7.45 -7.75 13.56
N ALA A 25 -8.39 -7.41 14.45
CA ALA A 25 -9.76 -7.07 14.04
C ALA A 25 -9.77 -5.84 13.12
N LEU A 26 -9.01 -4.79 13.46
CA LEU A 26 -8.84 -3.61 12.62
C LEU A 26 -8.27 -3.98 11.23
N ALA A 27 -7.18 -4.75 11.21
CA ALA A 27 -6.49 -5.13 9.98
C ALA A 27 -7.40 -5.95 9.04
N ARG A 28 -8.22 -6.84 9.58
CA ARG A 28 -9.24 -7.59 8.82
C ARG A 28 -10.31 -6.69 8.20
N GLY A 29 -10.63 -5.56 8.84
CA GLY A 29 -11.53 -4.54 8.32
C GLY A 29 -11.07 -3.92 6.99
N CYS A 30 -9.78 -4.02 6.65
CA CYS A 30 -9.23 -3.52 5.39
C CYS A 30 -9.98 -4.06 4.15
N ALA A 31 -10.44 -5.32 4.19
CA ALA A 31 -11.08 -5.96 3.04
C ALA A 31 -12.42 -5.30 2.65
N GLU A 32 -13.06 -4.61 3.59
CA GLU A 32 -14.32 -3.91 3.38
C GLU A 32 -14.11 -2.41 3.03
N HIS A 33 -12.88 -1.90 3.16
CA HIS A 33 -12.57 -0.49 2.95
C HIS A 33 -12.68 -0.09 1.48
N ALA A 34 -13.03 1.18 1.21
CA ALA A 34 -13.13 1.75 -0.15
C ALA A 34 -11.80 1.78 -0.93
N ALA A 35 -10.68 1.52 -0.25
CA ALA A 35 -9.36 1.36 -0.87
C ALA A 35 -9.23 0.01 -1.61
N VAL A 36 -9.99 -1.00 -1.16
CA VAL A 36 -10.13 -2.33 -1.77
C VAL A 36 -11.40 -2.40 -2.60
N ARG A 37 -12.51 -1.87 -2.10
CA ARG A 37 -13.82 -1.83 -2.76
C ARG A 37 -14.05 -0.52 -3.50
N ASN A 38 -13.19 -0.25 -4.49
CA ASN A 38 -13.29 0.94 -5.30
C ASN A 38 -13.90 0.64 -6.68
N PRO A 39 -14.83 1.48 -7.20
CA PRO A 39 -15.37 1.33 -8.56
C PRO A 39 -14.32 1.29 -9.66
N PHE A 40 -13.12 1.84 -9.41
CA PHE A 40 -11.97 1.67 -10.28
C PHE A 40 -11.73 0.21 -10.68
N TYR A 41 -11.76 -0.71 -9.71
CA TYR A 41 -11.39 -2.10 -9.97
C TYR A 41 -12.46 -2.83 -10.80
N ASP A 42 -13.74 -2.53 -10.57
CA ASP A 42 -14.83 -3.06 -11.39
C ASP A 42 -14.65 -2.65 -12.86
N LEU A 43 -14.34 -1.36 -13.10
CA LEU A 43 -14.04 -0.85 -14.43
C LEU A 43 -12.82 -1.54 -15.04
N TRP A 44 -11.71 -1.57 -14.30
CA TRP A 44 -10.41 -2.14 -14.70
C TRP A 44 -10.51 -3.62 -15.10
N ILE A 45 -11.28 -4.40 -14.34
CA ILE A 45 -11.45 -5.84 -14.57
C ILE A 45 -12.44 -6.10 -15.71
N SER A 46 -13.49 -5.28 -15.86
CA SER A 46 -14.59 -5.57 -16.79
C SER A 46 -14.23 -5.52 -18.27
N LYS A 47 -13.18 -4.78 -18.66
CA LYS A 47 -12.83 -4.55 -20.07
C LYS A 47 -11.39 -4.07 -20.24
N GLU A 48 -10.91 -4.16 -21.47
CA GLU A 48 -9.73 -3.42 -21.90
C GLU A 48 -10.02 -1.91 -21.89
N LEU A 49 -9.18 -1.15 -21.20
CA LEU A 49 -9.11 0.30 -21.29
C LEU A 49 -8.26 0.73 -22.49
N SER A 50 -8.51 1.95 -22.99
CA SER A 50 -7.71 2.55 -24.06
C SER A 50 -6.26 2.81 -23.63
N ALA A 51 -5.36 3.03 -24.60
CA ALA A 51 -3.96 3.38 -24.31
C ALA A 51 -3.82 4.57 -23.36
N ASP A 52 -4.60 5.64 -23.59
CA ASP A 52 -4.56 6.86 -22.78
C ASP A 52 -5.10 6.61 -21.36
N GLN A 53 -6.13 5.76 -21.24
CA GLN A 53 -6.65 5.34 -19.94
C GLN A 53 -5.64 4.49 -19.16
N VAL A 54 -4.97 3.52 -19.81
CA VAL A 54 -3.89 2.74 -19.19
C VAL A 54 -2.72 3.63 -18.79
N GLU A 55 -2.40 4.66 -19.60
CA GLU A 55 -1.33 5.61 -19.30
C GLU A 55 -1.59 6.37 -18.00
N ILE A 56 -2.84 6.81 -17.77
CA ILE A 56 -3.25 7.45 -16.50
C ILE A 56 -3.05 6.50 -15.33
N VAL A 57 -3.51 5.25 -15.43
CA VAL A 57 -3.36 4.24 -14.37
C VAL A 57 -1.87 3.99 -14.10
N ALA A 58 -1.09 3.74 -15.14
CA ALA A 58 0.32 3.40 -15.05
C ALA A 58 1.15 4.52 -14.41
N LYS A 59 1.01 5.77 -14.89
CA LYS A 59 1.75 6.93 -14.36
C LYS A 59 1.46 7.15 -12.89
N ASN A 60 0.18 7.11 -12.50
CA ASN A 60 -0.24 7.41 -11.14
C ASN A 60 0.06 6.27 -10.16
N PHE A 61 -0.17 5.02 -10.56
CA PHE A 61 0.16 3.86 -9.74
C PHE A 61 1.67 3.72 -9.53
N TYR A 62 2.47 3.86 -10.59
CA TYR A 62 3.93 3.80 -10.47
C TYR A 62 4.49 4.92 -9.58
N ALA A 63 4.02 6.16 -9.77
CA ALA A 63 4.50 7.31 -9.01
C ALA A 63 4.35 7.14 -7.49
N ARG A 64 3.27 6.49 -7.03
CA ARG A 64 3.09 6.18 -5.61
C ARG A 64 3.85 4.94 -5.16
N VAL A 65 3.85 3.85 -5.94
CA VAL A 65 4.48 2.58 -5.52
C VAL A 65 5.99 2.72 -5.40
N ARG A 66 6.64 3.49 -6.27
CA ARG A 66 8.09 3.73 -6.18
C ARG A 66 8.54 4.42 -4.88
N ARG A 67 7.58 4.91 -4.08
CA ARG A 67 7.82 5.53 -2.76
C ARG A 67 7.67 4.55 -1.59
N THR A 68 7.24 3.31 -1.82
CA THR A 68 7.12 2.28 -0.77
C THR A 68 8.42 2.11 0.04
N PRO A 69 9.62 1.97 -0.56
CA PRO A 69 10.86 1.88 0.22
C PRO A 69 11.11 3.10 1.13
N VAL A 70 10.73 4.30 0.68
CA VAL A 70 10.87 5.52 1.49
C VAL A 70 9.97 5.45 2.72
N ARG A 71 8.71 5.04 2.54
CA ARG A 71 7.74 4.89 3.65
C ARG A 71 8.21 3.85 4.65
N ILE A 72 8.67 2.69 4.19
CA ILE A 72 9.18 1.63 5.08
C ILE A 72 10.43 2.10 5.82
N ALA A 73 11.34 2.84 5.17
CA ALA A 73 12.49 3.43 5.84
C ALA A 73 12.09 4.44 6.92
N LEU A 74 11.09 5.29 6.66
CA LEU A 74 10.53 6.19 7.67
C LEU A 74 9.90 5.42 8.84
N ALA A 75 9.21 4.32 8.57
CA ALA A 75 8.67 3.44 9.60
C ALA A 75 9.78 2.89 10.50
N PHE A 76 10.82 2.34 9.89
CA PHE A 76 11.99 1.79 10.59
C PHE A 76 12.62 2.83 11.54
N LEU A 77 12.76 4.08 11.09
CA LEU A 77 13.35 5.16 11.90
C LEU A 77 12.51 5.52 13.14
N ASN A 78 11.19 5.38 13.06
CA ASN A 78 10.26 5.75 14.13
C ASN A 78 9.91 4.59 15.07
N MET A 79 10.26 3.35 14.73
CA MET A 79 10.11 2.20 15.62
C MET A 79 11.18 2.19 16.70
N THR A 80 10.83 1.76 17.92
CA THR A 80 11.77 1.62 19.05
C THR A 80 12.00 0.17 19.46
N ASP A 81 11.04 -0.72 19.20
CA ASP A 81 11.17 -2.15 19.47
C ASP A 81 12.12 -2.80 18.45
N ILE A 82 13.07 -3.60 18.96
CA ILE A 82 14.10 -4.21 18.10
C ILE A 82 13.54 -5.29 17.18
N THR A 83 12.47 -5.99 17.58
CA THR A 83 11.83 -7.00 16.74
C THR A 83 11.12 -6.31 15.59
N ALA A 84 10.34 -5.26 15.87
CA ALA A 84 9.69 -4.45 14.85
C ALA A 84 10.68 -3.83 13.86
N ARG A 85 11.83 -3.33 14.34
CA ARG A 85 12.91 -2.83 13.46
C ARG A 85 13.49 -3.91 12.57
N ALA A 86 13.73 -5.11 13.09
CA ALA A 86 14.26 -6.23 12.32
C ALA A 86 13.28 -6.69 11.24
N GLU A 87 12.00 -6.84 11.60
CA GLU A 87 10.93 -7.17 10.65
C GLU A 87 10.75 -6.10 9.56
N THR A 88 10.86 -4.81 9.93
CA THR A 88 10.69 -3.70 8.98
C THR A 88 11.87 -3.56 8.03
N VAL A 89 13.11 -3.82 8.48
CA VAL A 89 14.28 -3.79 7.59
C VAL A 89 14.31 -4.99 6.65
N GLU A 90 13.77 -6.14 7.06
CA GLU A 90 13.55 -7.29 6.17
C GLU A 90 12.56 -6.94 5.05
N ASN A 91 11.42 -6.32 5.39
CA ASN A 91 10.48 -5.81 4.37
C ASN A 91 11.17 -4.81 3.41
N LEU A 92 11.95 -3.85 3.95
CA LEU A 92 12.71 -2.94 3.11
C LEU A 92 13.72 -3.66 2.20
N TYR A 93 14.37 -4.72 2.69
CA TYR A 93 15.32 -5.50 1.93
C TYR A 93 14.64 -6.24 0.75
N ASP A 94 13.46 -6.80 0.99
CA ASP A 94 12.63 -7.41 -0.06
C ASP A 94 12.25 -6.38 -1.13
N GLU A 95 11.69 -5.23 -0.74
CA GLU A 95 11.30 -4.14 -1.65
C GLU A 95 12.49 -3.61 -2.47
N MET A 96 13.68 -3.65 -1.89
CA MET A 96 14.95 -3.28 -2.55
C MET A 96 15.57 -4.43 -3.35
N GLY A 97 14.79 -5.47 -3.67
CA GLY A 97 15.20 -6.56 -4.56
C GLY A 97 16.29 -7.44 -3.96
N ASN A 98 16.31 -7.59 -2.64
CA ASN A 98 17.35 -8.32 -1.92
C ASN A 98 18.77 -7.78 -2.20
N GLY A 99 18.89 -6.48 -2.47
CA GLY A 99 20.13 -5.80 -2.82
C GLY A 99 20.54 -5.93 -4.30
N ASN A 100 19.71 -6.56 -5.14
CA ASN A 100 19.88 -6.55 -6.59
C ASN A 100 19.04 -5.42 -7.21
N PRO A 101 19.65 -4.38 -7.81
CA PRO A 101 18.94 -3.26 -8.42
C PRO A 101 17.92 -3.66 -9.50
N SER A 102 18.17 -4.73 -10.26
CA SER A 102 17.22 -5.21 -11.29
C SER A 102 16.01 -5.95 -10.72
N LYS A 103 16.03 -6.25 -9.42
CA LYS A 103 14.93 -6.91 -8.71
C LYS A 103 14.20 -5.99 -7.74
N VAL A 104 14.56 -4.70 -7.70
CA VAL A 104 13.81 -3.69 -6.95
C VAL A 104 12.37 -3.69 -7.47
N HIS A 105 11.40 -3.78 -6.57
CA HIS A 105 9.99 -3.98 -6.95
C HIS A 105 9.48 -2.87 -7.88
N SER A 106 9.87 -1.61 -7.65
CA SER A 106 9.50 -0.51 -8.52
C SER A 106 10.11 -0.59 -9.93
N VAL A 107 11.29 -1.22 -10.07
CA VAL A 107 11.92 -1.44 -11.39
C VAL A 107 11.12 -2.47 -12.17
N ILE A 108 10.79 -3.62 -11.54
CA ILE A 108 9.97 -4.67 -12.15
C ILE A 108 8.59 -4.13 -12.54
N LEU A 109 7.95 -3.33 -11.66
CA LEU A 109 6.66 -2.70 -11.97
C LEU A 109 6.76 -1.75 -13.17
N ARG A 110 7.81 -0.92 -13.23
CA ARG A 110 8.02 0.00 -14.35
C ARG A 110 8.16 -0.77 -15.66
N GLU A 111 8.98 -1.80 -15.69
CA GLU A 111 9.20 -2.64 -16.89
C GLU A 111 7.89 -3.25 -17.40
N LEU A 112 7.07 -3.80 -16.51
CA LEU A 112 5.74 -4.31 -16.84
C LEU A 112 4.85 -3.23 -17.48
N LEU A 113 4.75 -2.06 -16.84
CA LEU A 113 3.85 -0.99 -17.28
C LEU A 113 4.29 -0.37 -18.62
N GLU A 114 5.60 -0.15 -18.81
CA GLU A 114 6.17 0.33 -20.06
C GLU A 114 5.98 -0.68 -21.19
N THR A 115 6.19 -1.97 -20.91
CA THR A 115 5.98 -3.04 -21.90
C THR A 115 4.50 -3.13 -22.28
N LEU A 116 3.59 -3.13 -21.32
CA LEU A 116 2.15 -3.15 -21.59
C LEU A 116 1.72 -1.97 -22.44
N LEU A 117 2.06 -0.74 -22.05
CA LEU A 117 1.74 0.46 -22.81
C LEU A 117 2.34 0.40 -24.22
N GLY A 118 3.57 -0.10 -24.35
CA GLY A 118 4.23 -0.23 -25.64
C GLY A 118 3.54 -1.24 -26.57
N ARG A 119 3.00 -2.34 -26.00
CA ARG A 119 2.19 -3.30 -26.76
C ARG A 119 0.86 -2.69 -27.21
N ILE A 120 0.19 -1.92 -26.35
CA ILE A 120 -1.08 -1.28 -26.70
C ILE A 120 -0.86 -0.18 -27.77
N ARG A 121 0.21 0.62 -27.65
CA ARG A 121 0.50 1.73 -28.57
C ARG A 121 1.22 1.30 -29.86
N GLY A 122 1.87 0.14 -29.87
CA GLY A 122 2.66 -0.36 -31.00
C GLY A 122 4.05 0.28 -31.14
N HIS A 123 4.55 0.96 -30.11
CA HIS A 123 5.90 1.54 -30.05
C HIS A 123 6.44 1.53 -28.62
N ALA A 124 7.75 1.67 -28.43
CA ALA A 124 8.33 1.75 -27.08
C ALA A 124 7.79 2.96 -26.30
N VAL A 125 7.63 2.81 -24.99
CA VAL A 125 7.11 3.84 -24.08
C VAL A 125 8.05 3.97 -22.89
N ASP A 126 8.38 5.21 -22.52
CA ASP A 126 9.03 5.55 -21.26
C ASP A 126 7.99 6.23 -20.34
N LEU A 127 7.74 5.66 -19.16
CA LEU A 127 6.77 6.22 -18.21
C LEU A 127 7.12 7.61 -17.68
N GLU A 128 8.36 8.08 -17.83
CA GLU A 128 8.74 9.45 -17.49
C GLU A 128 8.37 10.44 -18.60
N GLU A 129 8.20 9.97 -19.85
CA GLU A 129 7.92 10.80 -21.02
C GLU A 129 6.43 10.79 -21.45
N VAL A 130 5.61 9.94 -20.82
CA VAL A 130 4.16 9.89 -21.09
C VAL A 130 3.45 11.21 -20.81
N SER A 131 2.36 11.45 -21.54
CA SER A 131 1.59 12.69 -21.48
C SER A 131 0.63 12.77 -20.29
N ALA A 132 0.22 11.62 -19.74
CA ALA A 132 -0.77 11.57 -18.66
C ALA A 132 -0.29 12.37 -17.43
N PRO A 133 -1.18 13.18 -16.82
CA PRO A 133 -0.81 13.98 -15.68
C PRO A 133 -0.65 13.12 -14.43
N LEU A 134 0.20 13.57 -13.53
CA LEU A 134 0.16 13.12 -12.14
C LEU A 134 -1.04 13.79 -11.47
N LEU A 135 -1.98 12.98 -10.98
CA LEU A 135 -3.23 13.48 -10.41
C LEU A 135 -2.98 14.15 -9.05
N PRO A 136 -3.80 15.16 -8.68
CA PRO A 136 -3.70 15.81 -7.38
C PRO A 136 -3.77 14.83 -6.19
N SER A 137 -4.63 13.81 -6.24
CA SER A 137 -4.69 12.77 -5.20
C SER A 137 -3.43 11.90 -5.14
N THR A 138 -2.74 11.68 -6.26
CA THR A 138 -1.48 10.92 -6.26
C THR A 138 -0.39 11.72 -5.57
N VAL A 139 -0.30 13.02 -5.85
CA VAL A 139 0.62 13.93 -5.15
C VAL A 139 0.31 13.96 -3.65
N ARG A 140 -0.97 14.16 -3.28
CA ARG A 140 -1.39 14.14 -1.87
C ARG A 140 -1.08 12.81 -1.20
N LEU A 141 -1.35 11.69 -1.85
CA LEU A 141 -1.06 10.37 -1.30
C LEU A 141 0.44 10.21 -1.02
N ILE A 142 1.32 10.65 -1.92
CA ILE A 142 2.77 10.60 -1.69
C ILE A 142 3.16 11.48 -0.49
N GLU A 143 2.77 12.75 -0.51
CA GLU A 143 3.19 13.72 0.51
C GLU A 143 2.62 13.41 1.89
N GLU A 144 1.32 13.11 1.98
CA GLU A 144 0.65 12.86 3.26
C GLU A 144 0.98 11.47 3.81
N SER A 145 1.18 10.45 2.96
CA SER A 145 1.65 9.16 3.49
C SER A 145 3.08 9.26 4.03
N GLU A 146 3.99 10.00 3.41
CA GLU A 146 5.34 10.18 3.97
C GLU A 146 5.31 10.93 5.31
N LYS A 147 4.44 11.93 5.48
CA LYS A 147 4.22 12.59 6.78
C LYS A 147 3.69 11.60 7.82
N LEU A 148 2.74 10.75 7.43
CA LEU A 148 2.13 9.78 8.31
C LEU A 148 3.13 8.71 8.80
N PHE A 149 3.95 8.21 7.89
CA PHE A 149 5.03 7.27 8.18
C PHE A 149 6.19 7.91 8.96
N ASN A 150 6.20 9.25 9.08
CA ASN A 150 7.12 10.03 9.90
C ASN A 150 6.42 10.72 11.09
N SER A 151 5.26 10.21 11.51
CA SER A 151 4.54 10.75 12.67
C SER A 151 5.39 10.65 13.95
N PRO A 152 5.34 11.66 14.84
CA PRO A 152 5.98 11.55 16.16
C PRO A 152 5.31 10.50 17.06
N HIS A 153 4.16 9.96 16.67
CA HIS A 153 3.48 8.86 17.35
C HIS A 153 3.81 7.54 16.65
N PRO A 154 4.66 6.66 17.24
CA PRO A 154 5.04 5.39 16.62
C PRO A 154 3.86 4.49 16.28
N GLN A 155 2.76 4.59 17.02
CA GLN A 155 1.53 3.83 16.78
C GLN A 155 0.83 4.25 15.48
N GLU A 156 0.81 5.56 15.16
CA GLU A 156 0.28 6.04 13.87
C GLU A 156 1.11 5.49 12.71
N VAL A 157 2.44 5.49 12.86
CA VAL A 157 3.37 4.89 11.88
C VAL A 157 3.10 3.40 11.71
N CYS A 158 2.92 2.66 12.83
CA CYS A 158 2.60 1.23 12.78
C CYS A 158 1.22 0.97 12.16
N GLY A 159 0.24 1.83 12.42
CA GLY A 159 -1.09 1.75 11.80
C GLY A 159 -1.03 1.95 10.29
N ALA A 160 -0.26 2.94 9.83
CA ALA A 160 -0.08 3.20 8.41
C ALA A 160 0.67 2.05 7.70
N LEU A 161 1.71 1.49 8.32
CA LEU A 161 2.40 0.31 7.82
C LEU A 161 1.46 -0.90 7.77
N LEU A 162 0.69 -1.16 8.84
CA LEU A 162 -0.31 -2.22 8.88
C LEU A 162 -1.33 -2.08 7.75
N ALA A 163 -1.83 -0.87 7.50
CA ALA A 163 -2.74 -0.61 6.39
C ALA A 163 -2.08 -0.89 5.04
N GLN A 164 -0.83 -0.48 4.84
CA GLN A 164 -0.07 -0.76 3.61
C GLN A 164 0.03 -2.26 3.33
N GLU A 165 0.49 -3.04 4.30
CA GLU A 165 0.70 -4.48 4.11
C GLU A 165 -0.63 -5.25 4.02
N TRP A 166 -1.69 -4.83 4.72
CA TRP A 166 -2.96 -5.55 4.68
C TRP A 166 -3.82 -5.25 3.45
N HIS A 167 -3.62 -4.06 2.86
CA HIS A 167 -4.26 -3.63 1.63
C HIS A 167 -3.58 -4.14 0.35
N ALA A 168 -2.26 -4.32 0.37
CA ALA A 168 -1.47 -4.63 -0.81
C ALA A 168 -1.94 -5.94 -1.50
N TYR A 169 -2.04 -7.06 -0.78
CA TYR A 169 -2.57 -8.31 -1.36
C TYR A 169 -3.89 -8.16 -2.16
N PRO A 170 -5.02 -7.72 -1.55
CA PRO A 170 -6.29 -7.66 -2.28
C PRO A 170 -6.29 -6.61 -3.40
N GLN A 171 -5.52 -5.53 -3.29
CA GLN A 171 -5.33 -4.60 -4.39
C GLN A 171 -4.60 -5.26 -5.56
N LEU A 172 -3.50 -5.96 -5.29
CA LEU A 172 -2.64 -6.50 -6.33
C LEU A 172 -3.30 -7.65 -7.07
N VAL A 173 -4.15 -8.43 -6.39
CA VAL A 173 -5.06 -9.39 -7.05
C VAL A 173 -5.97 -8.67 -8.05
N GLN A 174 -6.64 -7.59 -7.65
CA GLN A 174 -7.55 -6.86 -8.55
C GLN A 174 -6.81 -6.21 -9.73
N LEU A 175 -5.62 -5.66 -9.48
CA LEU A 175 -4.77 -5.07 -10.52
C LEU A 175 -4.31 -6.14 -11.51
N TYR A 176 -3.85 -7.30 -11.03
CA TYR A 176 -3.49 -8.43 -11.87
C TYR A 176 -4.67 -8.89 -12.74
N GLU A 177 -5.86 -9.02 -12.16
CA GLU A 177 -7.05 -9.46 -12.90
C GLU A 177 -7.40 -8.52 -14.06
N GLY A 178 -7.29 -7.19 -13.91
CA GLY A 178 -7.48 -6.30 -15.06
C GLY A 178 -6.31 -6.28 -16.05
N ILE A 179 -5.07 -6.55 -15.62
CA ILE A 179 -3.94 -6.75 -16.57
C ILE A 179 -4.21 -7.94 -17.50
N ARG A 180 -4.94 -8.96 -17.04
CA ARG A 180 -5.28 -10.13 -17.87
C ARG A 180 -6.14 -9.80 -19.08
N ASN A 181 -6.85 -8.67 -19.10
CA ASN A 181 -7.56 -8.21 -20.28
C ASN A 181 -6.62 -8.04 -21.48
N TYR A 182 -5.35 -7.73 -21.23
CA TYR A 182 -4.32 -7.52 -22.25
C TYR A 182 -3.50 -8.77 -22.60
N ARG A 183 -3.84 -9.94 -22.03
CA ARG A 183 -3.08 -11.19 -22.22
C ARG A 183 -2.90 -11.58 -23.70
N HIS A 184 -3.84 -11.20 -24.55
CA HIS A 184 -3.79 -11.49 -25.98
C HIS A 184 -2.67 -10.75 -26.74
N LEU A 185 -2.07 -9.72 -26.13
CA LEU A 185 -0.95 -8.95 -26.68
C LEU A 185 0.42 -9.61 -26.48
N PHE A 186 0.47 -10.73 -25.75
CA PHE A 186 1.70 -11.38 -25.32
C PHE A 186 1.74 -12.86 -25.69
N GLY A 187 2.95 -13.40 -25.83
CA GLY A 187 3.18 -14.83 -25.78
C GLY A 187 2.76 -15.43 -24.42
N LEU A 188 2.58 -16.75 -24.36
CA LEU A 188 2.16 -17.41 -23.11
C LEU A 188 3.16 -17.21 -21.97
N GLU A 189 4.42 -17.58 -22.19
CA GLU A 189 5.48 -17.44 -21.18
C GLU A 189 5.79 -15.97 -20.91
N GLU A 190 5.93 -15.18 -21.98
CA GLU A 190 6.23 -13.74 -21.91
C GLU A 190 5.25 -12.97 -21.01
N PHE A 191 3.94 -13.25 -21.09
CA PHE A 191 2.96 -12.57 -20.23
C PHE A 191 3.26 -12.80 -18.74
N HIS A 192 3.58 -14.04 -18.37
CA HIS A 192 3.84 -14.41 -16.99
C HIS A 192 5.18 -13.85 -16.50
N GLU A 193 6.20 -13.80 -17.36
CA GLU A 193 7.47 -13.13 -17.06
C GLU A 193 7.26 -11.64 -16.78
N ASN A 194 6.45 -10.95 -17.59
CA ASN A 194 6.11 -9.54 -17.36
C ASN A 194 5.27 -9.33 -16.08
N CYS A 195 4.51 -10.34 -15.65
CA CYS A 195 3.72 -10.27 -14.42
C CYS A 195 4.52 -10.55 -13.14
N GLU A 196 5.86 -10.62 -13.19
CA GLU A 196 6.72 -10.92 -12.04
C GLU A 196 6.36 -10.08 -10.80
N TYR A 197 6.13 -8.77 -10.97
CA TYR A 197 5.75 -7.87 -9.88
C TYR A 197 4.54 -8.39 -9.08
N PHE A 198 3.50 -8.87 -9.76
CA PHE A 198 2.31 -9.40 -9.09
C PHE A 198 2.58 -10.74 -8.41
N TYR A 199 3.43 -11.59 -8.97
CA TYR A 199 3.73 -12.90 -8.35
C TYR A 199 4.54 -12.79 -7.07
N LEU A 200 5.40 -11.78 -6.97
CA LEU A 200 6.10 -11.47 -5.72
C LEU A 200 5.11 -11.13 -4.59
N HIS A 201 4.09 -10.31 -4.90
CA HIS A 201 3.16 -9.78 -3.88
C HIS A 201 1.87 -10.59 -3.70
N ILE A 202 1.45 -11.41 -4.66
CA ILE A 202 0.34 -12.36 -4.46
C ILE A 202 0.87 -13.69 -3.88
N GLY A 203 2.19 -13.86 -3.88
CA GLY A 203 2.91 -15.03 -3.37
C GLY A 203 3.05 -15.09 -1.85
N ALA A 204 4.11 -15.77 -1.40
CA ALA A 204 4.36 -16.01 0.02
C ALA A 204 4.84 -14.76 0.78
N THR A 205 5.63 -13.90 0.13
CA THR A 205 6.27 -12.71 0.71
C THR A 205 5.26 -11.79 1.39
N GLU A 206 4.17 -11.47 0.71
CA GLU A 206 3.11 -10.61 1.24
C GLU A 206 2.40 -11.21 2.48
N LYS A 207 2.31 -12.54 2.58
CA LYS A 207 1.71 -13.19 3.75
C LYS A 207 2.58 -13.00 4.99
N GLU A 208 3.90 -13.00 4.82
CA GLU A 208 4.86 -12.77 5.91
C GLU A 208 4.82 -11.30 6.34
N HIS A 209 4.80 -10.35 5.40
CA HIS A 209 4.69 -8.92 5.70
C HIS A 209 3.41 -8.55 6.46
N LYS A 210 2.27 -9.21 6.17
CA LYS A 210 1.02 -9.05 6.95
C LYS A 210 1.14 -9.55 8.39
N VAL A 211 1.86 -10.65 8.61
CA VAL A 211 2.08 -11.20 9.96
C VAL A 211 3.03 -10.29 10.74
N HIS A 212 4.12 -9.84 10.12
CA HIS A 212 5.10 -8.94 10.71
C HIS A 212 4.48 -7.58 11.07
N SER A 213 3.74 -6.95 10.15
CA SER A 213 3.06 -5.68 10.42
C SER A 213 2.04 -5.79 11.56
N LEU A 214 1.31 -6.91 11.67
CA LEU A 214 0.41 -7.18 12.79
C LEU A 214 1.17 -7.33 14.13
N SER A 215 2.25 -8.11 14.13
CA SER A 215 3.14 -8.27 15.30
C SER A 215 3.68 -6.92 15.76
N THR A 216 4.25 -6.15 14.85
CA THR A 216 4.81 -4.81 15.08
C THR A 216 3.76 -3.85 15.64
N ALA A 217 2.59 -3.78 15.02
CA ALA A 217 1.47 -2.95 15.45
C ALA A 217 0.98 -3.31 16.87
N ALA A 218 0.76 -4.60 17.15
CA ALA A 218 0.31 -5.06 18.47
C ALA A 218 1.35 -4.74 19.57
N ARG A 219 2.65 -4.84 19.28
CA ARG A 219 3.73 -4.52 20.22
C ARG A 219 3.86 -3.03 20.52
N ALA A 220 3.44 -2.18 19.58
CA ALA A 220 3.44 -0.72 19.75
C ALA A 220 2.32 -0.24 20.69
N CYS A 221 1.30 -1.05 20.93
CA CYS A 221 0.13 -0.67 21.73
C CYS A 221 0.15 -1.29 23.13
N ARG A 222 0.06 -0.44 24.15
CA ARG A 222 -0.02 -0.80 25.58
C ARG A 222 -1.24 -0.21 26.28
N SER A 223 -1.93 0.73 25.64
CA SER A 223 -3.11 1.40 26.16
C SER A 223 -4.19 1.54 25.08
N LEU A 224 -5.39 1.95 25.47
CA LEU A 224 -6.43 2.33 24.50
C LEU A 224 -6.05 3.56 23.67
N GLU A 225 -5.33 4.52 24.25
CA GLU A 225 -4.82 5.70 23.52
C GLU A 225 -3.85 5.30 22.41
N ASP A 226 -2.99 4.31 22.66
CA ASP A 226 -2.10 3.75 21.64
C ASP A 226 -2.89 3.10 20.49
N ILE A 227 -3.98 2.38 20.81
CA ILE A 227 -4.87 1.79 19.80
C ILE A 227 -5.54 2.90 18.97
N GLU A 228 -5.99 3.99 19.60
CA GLU A 228 -6.59 5.11 18.88
C GLU A 228 -5.59 5.80 17.93
N HIS A 229 -4.34 5.98 18.34
CA HIS A 229 -3.28 6.46 17.44
C HIS A 229 -3.05 5.48 16.28
N LEU A 230 -3.02 4.18 16.57
CA LEU A 230 -2.87 3.17 15.54
C LEU A 230 -4.01 3.19 14.52
N GLU A 231 -5.26 3.25 15.00
CA GLU A 231 -6.45 3.35 14.17
C GLU A 231 -6.44 4.62 13.30
N ARG A 232 -5.98 5.76 13.85
CA ARG A 232 -5.81 6.99 13.06
C ARG A 232 -4.86 6.78 11.90
N GLY A 233 -3.68 6.21 12.14
CA GLY A 233 -2.71 5.95 11.08
C GLY A 233 -3.19 4.95 10.05
N PHE A 234 -3.84 3.88 10.51
CA PHE A 234 -4.41 2.86 9.64
C PHE A 234 -5.47 3.44 8.70
N ASN A 235 -6.48 4.13 9.25
CA ASN A 235 -7.58 4.68 8.46
C ASN A 235 -7.10 5.82 7.55
N ALA A 236 -6.24 6.72 8.04
CA ALA A 236 -5.73 7.82 7.22
C ALA A 236 -4.98 7.33 5.97
N TYR A 237 -4.18 6.27 6.08
CA TYR A 237 -3.49 5.71 4.92
C TYR A 237 -4.47 5.06 3.92
N LEU A 238 -5.46 4.30 4.41
CA LEU A 238 -6.48 3.70 3.55
C LEU A 238 -7.36 4.76 2.87
N ASP A 239 -7.69 5.85 3.54
CA ASP A 239 -8.45 6.96 2.97
C ASP A 239 -7.69 7.65 1.83
N LEU A 240 -6.37 7.89 2.01
CA LEU A 240 -5.52 8.41 0.93
C LEU A 240 -5.57 7.49 -0.31
N LEU A 241 -5.49 6.17 -0.09
CA LEU A 241 -5.55 5.18 -1.18
C LEU A 241 -6.92 5.17 -1.87
N ALA A 242 -8.00 5.22 -1.11
CA ALA A 242 -9.37 5.26 -1.62
C ALA A 242 -9.63 6.54 -2.43
N ASP A 243 -9.19 7.69 -1.94
CA ASP A 243 -9.29 8.97 -2.63
C ASP A 243 -8.52 8.94 -3.96
N ASN A 244 -7.32 8.36 -3.96
CA ASN A 244 -6.51 8.24 -5.16
C ASN A 244 -7.19 7.40 -6.23
N TRP A 245 -7.70 6.22 -5.88
CA TRP A 245 -8.43 5.39 -6.84
C TRP A 245 -9.73 6.02 -7.32
N THR A 246 -10.42 6.74 -6.45
CA THR A 246 -11.65 7.45 -6.81
C THR A 246 -11.37 8.54 -7.85
N GLU A 247 -10.26 9.28 -7.73
CA GLU A 247 -9.87 10.27 -8.73
C GLU A 247 -9.41 9.61 -10.04
N VAL A 248 -8.61 8.53 -9.97
CA VAL A 248 -8.24 7.74 -11.16
C VAL A 248 -9.50 7.30 -11.89
N HIS A 249 -10.44 6.64 -11.21
CA HIS A 249 -11.71 6.20 -11.81
C HIS A 249 -12.50 7.34 -12.46
N ARG A 250 -12.53 8.51 -11.81
CA ARG A 250 -13.21 9.71 -12.34
C ARG A 250 -12.57 10.17 -13.65
N GLU A 251 -11.24 10.21 -13.72
CA GLU A 251 -10.53 10.58 -14.95
C GLU A 251 -10.78 9.56 -16.08
N LEU A 252 -10.76 8.27 -15.75
CA LEU A 252 -11.07 7.21 -16.72
C LEU A 252 -12.50 7.28 -17.25
N SER A 253 -13.44 7.78 -16.45
CA SER A 253 -14.85 7.92 -16.82
C SER A 253 -15.18 9.20 -17.59
N ARG A 254 -14.22 10.13 -17.70
CA ARG A 254 -14.38 11.41 -18.42
C ARG A 254 -13.94 11.33 -19.89
N GLY A 255 -13.00 10.43 -20.19
CA GLY A 255 -12.53 10.12 -21.54
C GLY A 255 -13.34 9.02 -22.19
#